data_AF-M0H5Y1-F1
#
_entry.id   AF-M0H5Y1-F1
#
_cell.length_a   1.000
_cell.length_b   1.000
_cell.length_c   1.000
_cell.angle_alpha   90.00
_cell.angle_beta   90.00
_cell.angle_gamma   90.00
#
_symmetry.space_group_name_H-M   'P 1'
#
loop_
_entity.id
_entity.type
_entity.pdbx_description
1 polymer ?
#
loop_
_entity_poly.entity_id
_entity_poly.type
_entity_poly.pdbx_seq_one_letter_code
_entity_poly.pdbx_strand_id
1 'polypeptide(L)' 'MEDTPLRRDDTDATTTRPDAPRRSAPADDEEFVAIVAPYEDAPDECTIFPAGLAEDELLTTWLSAQEGSYVALAEMR' A
#
# COMPACT_ATOMS: atom_id res chain seq x y z
N MET A 1 8.78 -29.76 36.08
CA MET A 1 8.37 -28.55 35.37
C MET A 1 9.62 -27.70 35.26
N GLU A 2 10.34 -27.84 34.16
CA GLU A 2 11.58 -27.11 33.91
C GLU A 2 11.26 -25.99 32.92
N ASP A 3 11.38 -24.76 33.40
CA ASP A 3 11.16 -23.54 32.64
C ASP A 3 12.37 -23.34 31.72
N THR A 4 12.21 -23.64 30.44
CA THR A 4 13.25 -23.44 29.43
C THR A 4 13.23 -21.97 29.01
N PRO A 5 14.26 -21.15 29.32
CA PRO A 5 14.27 -19.77 28.89
C PRO A 5 14.42 -19.74 27.36
N LEU A 6 13.36 -19.31 26.67
CA LEU A 6 13.36 -19.04 25.24
C LEU A 6 14.36 -17.93 24.95
N ARG A 7 15.54 -18.30 24.45
CA ARG A 7 16.51 -17.38 23.87
C ARG A 7 15.84 -16.69 22.68
N ARG A 8 15.55 -15.39 22.80
CA ARG A 8 15.15 -14.58 21.64
C ARG A 8 16.38 -14.43 20.77
N ASP A 9 16.37 -15.13 19.65
CA ASP A 9 17.25 -14.82 18.53
C ASP A 9 16.72 -13.54 17.87
N ASP A 10 17.23 -12.39 18.34
CA ASP A 10 17.10 -11.11 17.66
C ASP A 10 17.95 -11.15 16.38
N THR A 11 17.47 -11.90 15.37
CA THR A 11 17.96 -11.73 14.00
C THR A 11 17.08 -10.68 13.34
N ASP A 12 17.52 -9.42 13.42
CA ASP A 12 17.03 -8.36 12.53
C ASP A 12 17.40 -8.74 11.10
N ALA A 13 16.47 -9.41 10.43
CA ALA A 13 16.59 -9.75 9.03
C ALA A 13 16.44 -8.46 8.22
N THR A 14 17.51 -7.66 8.17
CA THR A 14 17.69 -6.64 7.14
C THR A 14 17.77 -7.35 5.79
N THR A 15 16.60 -7.63 5.21
CA THR A 15 16.49 -8.04 3.82
C THR A 15 16.76 -6.79 2.99
N THR A 16 18.02 -6.59 2.61
CA THR A 16 18.33 -5.73 1.46
C THR A 16 17.65 -6.39 0.27
N ARG A 17 16.42 -5.96 0.00
CA ARG A 17 15.73 -6.30 -1.24
C ARG A 17 16.65 -5.82 -2.35
N PRO A 18 17.11 -6.70 -3.27
CA PRO A 18 17.89 -6.23 -4.41
C PRO A 18 17.06 -5.16 -5.11
N ASP A 19 17.71 -4.06 -5.47
CA ASP A 19 17.13 -2.93 -6.19
C ASP A 19 16.63 -3.46 -7.53
N ALA A 20 15.41 -4.00 -7.52
CA ALA A 20 14.70 -4.35 -8.73
C ALA A 20 14.60 -3.05 -9.52
N PRO A 21 14.93 -3.05 -10.83
CA PRO A 21 14.87 -1.83 -11.61
C PRO A 21 13.48 -1.24 -11.39
N ARG A 22 13.41 -0.07 -10.74
CA ARG A 22 12.16 0.68 -10.68
C ARG A 22 11.74 0.79 -12.11
N ARG A 23 10.59 0.19 -12.45
CA ARG A 23 10.01 0.32 -13.78
C ARG A 23 9.86 1.81 -13.99
N SER A 24 10.81 2.38 -14.72
CA SER A 24 10.75 3.76 -15.18
C SER A 24 9.82 3.71 -16.38
N ALA A 25 8.55 3.41 -16.10
CA ALA A 25 7.49 3.72 -17.04
C ALA A 25 7.52 5.25 -17.21
N PRO A 26 7.27 5.79 -18.43
CA PRO A 26 7.10 7.22 -18.58
C PRO A 26 5.99 7.66 -17.61
N ALA A 27 6.38 8.37 -16.55
CA ALA A 27 5.51 8.73 -15.43
C ALA A 27 4.51 9.83 -15.79
N ASP A 28 4.55 10.33 -17.02
CA ASP A 28 3.88 11.56 -17.42
C ASP A 28 2.42 11.36 -17.90
N ASP A 29 1.96 10.12 -18.15
CA ASP A 29 0.61 9.86 -18.70
C ASP A 29 -0.19 8.75 -17.99
N GLU A 30 0.25 8.24 -16.84
CA GLU A 30 -0.52 7.19 -16.13
C GLU A 30 -1.66 7.83 -15.33
N GLU A 31 -2.89 7.70 -15.84
CA GLU A 31 -4.11 8.18 -15.17
C GLU A 31 -4.48 7.24 -14.01
N PHE A 32 -4.84 7.81 -12.87
CA PHE A 32 -5.30 7.06 -11.70
C PHE A 32 -6.75 7.41 -11.37
N VAL A 33 -7.50 6.39 -10.97
CA VAL A 33 -8.88 6.54 -10.49
C VAL A 33 -8.90 6.29 -8.99
N ALA A 34 -9.71 7.08 -8.27
CA ALA A 34 -9.98 6.89 -6.86
C ALA A 34 -11.48 6.65 -6.64
N ILE A 35 -11.81 5.62 -5.85
CA ILE A 35 -13.17 5.35 -5.39
C ILE A 35 -13.21 5.39 -3.86
N VAL A 36 -14.27 5.98 -3.30
CA VAL A 36 -14.49 6.02 -1.85
C VAL A 36 -15.70 5.14 -1.53
N ALA A 37 -15.47 4.11 -0.72
CA ALA A 37 -16.50 3.21 -0.23
C ALA A 37 -16.91 3.63 1.19
N PRO A 38 -18.17 4.03 1.41
CA PRO A 38 -18.67 4.38 2.73
C PRO A 38 -19.02 3.14 3.56
N TYR A 39 -18.78 3.22 4.87
CA TYR A 39 -19.14 2.18 5.83
C TYR A 39 -19.91 2.76 7.02
N GLU A 40 -20.94 2.06 7.50
CA GLU A 40 -21.81 2.58 8.57
C GLU A 40 -21.10 2.60 9.95
N ASP A 41 -20.25 1.62 10.22
CA ASP A 41 -19.61 1.40 11.53
C ASP A 41 -18.07 1.53 11.47
N ALA A 42 -17.54 2.03 10.35
CA ALA A 42 -16.10 2.17 10.12
C ALA A 42 -15.81 3.44 9.30
N PRO A 43 -14.57 3.96 9.34
CA PRO A 43 -14.17 5.05 8.46
C PRO A 43 -14.30 4.64 6.99
N ASP A 44 -14.62 5.61 6.13
CA ASP A 44 -14.66 5.41 4.68
C ASP A 44 -13.32 4.92 4.16
N GLU A 45 -13.34 4.02 3.17
CA GLU A 45 -12.13 3.49 2.54
C GLU A 45 -11.96 4.09 1.15
N CYS A 46 -10.83 4.76 0.93
CA CYS A 46 -10.44 5.26 -0.38
C CYS A 46 -9.51 4.24 -1.04
N THR A 47 -9.85 3.78 -2.25
CA THR A 47 -9.04 2.88 -3.06
C THR A 47 -8.62 3.57 -4.35
N ILE A 48 -7.32 3.56 -4.63
CA ILE A 48 -6.68 4.17 -5.80
C ILE A 48 -6.04 3.09 -6.66
N PHE A 49 -6.24 3.15 -7.98
CA PHE A 49 -5.68 2.20 -8.94
C PHE A 49 -5.46 2.86 -10.31
N PRO A 50 -4.56 2.33 -11.16
CA PRO A 50 -4.35 2.85 -12.51
C PRO A 50 -5.59 2.63 -13.40
N ALA A 51 -5.91 3.63 -14.21
CA ALA A 51 -6.95 3.51 -15.23
C ALA A 51 -6.50 2.56 -16.35
N GLY A 52 -7.45 1.85 -16.95
CA GLY A 52 -7.20 1.08 -18.19
C GLY A 52 -6.49 -0.27 -18.02
N LEU A 53 -6.26 -0.74 -16.79
CA LEU A 53 -5.77 -2.09 -16.53
C LEU A 53 -6.89 -3.13 -16.61
N ALA A 54 -6.53 -4.36 -16.98
CA ALA A 54 -7.45 -5.49 -16.92
C ALA A 54 -7.74 -5.90 -15.46
N GLU A 55 -8.88 -6.56 -15.23
CA GLU A 55 -9.34 -6.93 -13.89
C GLU A 55 -8.31 -7.79 -13.13
N ASP A 56 -7.61 -8.69 -13.81
CA ASP A 56 -6.59 -9.55 -13.19
C ASP A 56 -5.35 -8.78 -12.73
N GLU A 57 -4.97 -7.72 -13.45
CA GLU A 57 -3.85 -6.84 -13.06
C GLU A 57 -4.24 -5.94 -11.89
N LEU A 58 -5.51 -5.49 -11.86
CA LEU A 58 -6.09 -4.71 -10.77
C LEU A 58 -6.14 -5.49 -9.45
N LEU A 59 -6.03 -6.81 -9.43
CA LEU A 59 -6.00 -7.58 -8.18
C LEU A 59 -4.75 -7.31 -7.33
N THR A 60 -3.67 -6.84 -7.96
CA THR A 60 -2.37 -6.64 -7.29
C THR A 60 -1.85 -5.22 -7.40
N THR A 61 -2.50 -4.37 -8.20
CA THR A 61 -2.03 -3.02 -8.54
C THR A 61 -3.01 -1.97 -8.04
N TRP A 62 -3.18 -1.90 -6.72
CA TRP A 62 -4.06 -0.95 -6.02
C TRP A 62 -3.49 -0.55 -4.66
N LEU A 63 -3.98 0.57 -4.14
CA LEU A 63 -3.67 1.07 -2.81
C LEU A 63 -4.96 1.54 -2.13
N SER A 64 -5.24 1.05 -0.92
CA SER A 64 -6.38 1.49 -0.13
C SER A 64 -5.95 2.10 1.20
N ALA A 65 -6.70 3.09 1.66
CA ALA A 65 -6.50 3.76 2.93
C ALA A 65 -7.82 4.22 3.54
N GLN A 66 -7.93 4.12 4.86
CA GLN A 66 -9.08 4.63 5.61
C GLN A 66 -9.02 6.15 5.72
N GLU A 67 -10.19 6.79 5.82
CA GLU A 67 -10.32 8.21 6.11
C GLU A 67 -9.43 8.62 7.29
N GLY A 68 -8.76 9.77 7.16
CA GLY A 68 -7.77 10.27 8.13
C GLY A 68 -6.36 9.70 7.97
N SER A 69 -6.16 8.69 7.11
CA SER A 69 -4.82 8.16 6.79
C SER A 69 -4.16 8.81 5.57
N TYR A 70 -4.90 9.65 4.84
CA TYR A 70 -4.45 10.43 3.70
C TYR A 70 -4.86 11.90 3.89
N VAL A 71 -4.18 12.81 3.20
CA VAL A 71 -4.43 14.26 3.25
C VAL A 71 -4.50 14.81 1.84
N ALA A 72 -5.21 15.93 1.62
CA ALA A 72 -5.24 16.51 0.30
C ALA A 72 -3.86 17.09 -0.05
N LEU A 73 -3.40 16.86 -1.28
CA LEU A 73 -2.09 17.35 -1.71
C LEU A 73 -1.97 18.87 -1.58
N ALA A 74 -3.06 19.61 -1.81
CA ALA A 74 -3.11 21.06 -1.63
C ALA A 74 -2.83 21.51 -0.18
N GLU A 75 -3.02 20.63 0.80
CA GLU A 75 -2.77 20.90 2.22
C GLU A 75 -1.31 20.62 2.62
N MET A 76 -0.55 19.89 1.80
CA MET A 76 0.86 19.52 2.03
C MET A 76 1.80 20.36 1.16
N ARG A 77 2.03 21.62 1.54
CA ARG A 77 2.98 22.53 0.86
C ARG A 77 4.28 22.70 1.63
#